data_AF-A0A9X1FZT2-F1
#
_entry.id   AF-A0A9X1FZT2-F1
#
_cell.length_a   1.000
_cell.length_b   1.000
_cell.length_c   1.000
_cell.angle_alpha   90.00
_cell.angle_beta   90.00
_cell.angle_gamma   90.00
#
_symmetry.space_group_name_H-M   'P 1'
#
loop_
_entity.id
_entity.type
_entity.pdbx_description
1 polymer ?
#
loop_
_entity_poly.entity_id
_entity_poly.type
_entity_poly.pdbx_seq_one_letter_code
_entity_poly.pdbx_strand_id
1 'polypeptide(L)'
;MSGFQNSSNIARVDRILEALQLMEKSAASNRTSTAEFRQMLTPVIERLTAIGILDAGEGEAPTQTVEAALTAGQRAALHLANRASTRDLTAALLGRLETQQELLERAET
;
A
#
# COMPACT_ATOMS: atom_id res chain seq x y z
N MET A 1 1.94 16.19 33.63
CA MET A 1 2.19 14.74 33.54
C MET A 1 0.91 14.08 33.07
N SER A 2 0.93 13.40 31.93
CA SER A 2 -0.25 12.75 31.36
C SER A 2 -0.65 11.56 32.22
N GLY A 3 -1.95 11.41 32.55
CA GLY A 3 -2.46 10.27 33.32
C GLY A 3 -2.17 8.89 32.70
N PHE A 4 -1.74 8.86 31.43
CA PHE A 4 -1.32 7.67 30.71
C PHE A 4 0.11 7.19 31.02
N GLN A 5 0.96 8.02 31.65
CA GLN A 5 2.30 7.63 32.09
C GLN A 5 2.30 6.88 33.44
N ASN A 6 1.15 6.32 33.82
CA ASN A 6 1.05 5.47 35.00
C ASN A 6 1.65 4.09 34.66
N SER A 7 2.66 3.67 35.42
CA SER A 7 3.33 2.36 35.27
C SER A 7 2.36 1.18 35.27
N SER A 8 1.21 1.31 35.92
CA SER A 8 0.15 0.29 35.90
C SER A 8 -0.50 0.13 34.53
N ASN A 9 -0.65 1.20 33.74
CA ASN A 9 -1.26 1.11 32.41
C ASN A 9 -0.26 0.50 31.40
N ILE A 10 1.02 0.82 31.53
CA ILE A 10 2.09 0.19 30.76
C ILE A 10 2.10 -1.32 31.02
N ALA A 11 2.11 -1.73 32.29
CA ALA A 11 2.07 -3.16 32.66
C ALA A 11 0.82 -3.90 32.17
N ARG A 12 -0.32 -3.20 31.99
CA ARG A 12 -1.53 -3.80 31.39
C ARG A 12 -1.37 -4.01 29.88
N VAL A 13 -0.73 -3.09 29.18
CA VAL A 13 -0.41 -3.23 27.76
C VAL A 13 0.55 -4.39 27.54
N ASP A 14 1.59 -4.53 28.37
CA ASP A 14 2.55 -5.64 28.28
C ASP A 14 1.87 -7.01 28.39
N ARG A 15 0.93 -7.17 29.33
CA ARG A 15 0.16 -8.42 29.47
C ARG A 15 -0.70 -8.74 28.25
N ILE A 16 -1.25 -7.72 27.59
CA ILE A 16 -2.02 -7.90 26.35
C ILE A 16 -1.10 -8.40 25.24
N LEU A 17 0.10 -7.82 25.13
CA LEU A 17 1.11 -8.23 24.14
C LEU A 17 1.59 -9.66 24.38
N GLU A 18 1.87 -10.04 25.63
CA GLU A 18 2.25 -11.41 25.99
C GLU A 18 1.16 -12.43 25.61
N ALA A 19 -0.11 -12.09 25.85
CA ALA A 19 -1.23 -12.95 25.46
C ALA A 19 -1.31 -13.14 23.94
N LEU A 20 -1.13 -12.07 23.16
CA LEU A 20 -1.12 -12.13 21.70
C LEU A 20 0.05 -12.97 21.16
N GLN A 21 1.24 -12.85 21.76
CA GLN A 21 2.39 -13.69 21.41
C GLN A 21 2.15 -15.16 21.71
N LEU A 22 1.45 -15.48 22.80
CA LEU A 22 1.09 -16.86 23.12
C LEU A 22 0.10 -17.42 22.08
N MET A 23 -0.88 -16.62 21.65
CA MET A 23 -1.82 -17.00 20.59
C MET A 23 -1.13 -17.21 19.25
N GLU A 24 -0.17 -16.35 18.89
CA GLU A 24 0.65 -16.51 17.67
C GLU A 24 1.47 -17.80 17.71
N LYS A 25 2.14 -18.09 18.84
CA LYS A 25 2.88 -19.34 19.03
C LYS A 25 1.96 -20.57 18.91
N SER A 26 0.77 -20.50 19.49
CA SER A 26 -0.22 -21.58 19.37
C SER A 26 -0.70 -21.75 17.92
N ALA A 27 -0.94 -20.66 17.19
CA ALA A 27 -1.34 -20.68 15.79
C ALA A 27 -0.25 -21.29 14.90
N ALA A 28 1.01 -20.92 15.13
CA ALA A 28 2.16 -21.49 14.45
C ALA A 28 2.31 -23.00 14.72
N SER A 29 2.12 -23.43 15.98
CA SER A 29 2.12 -24.84 16.36
C SER A 29 0.98 -25.65 15.69
N ASN A 30 -0.15 -25.00 15.44
CA ASN A 30 -1.33 -25.60 14.82
C ASN A 30 -1.36 -25.46 13.28
N ARG A 31 -0.25 -25.00 12.67
CA ARG A 31 -0.13 -24.74 11.21
C ARG A 31 -1.21 -23.80 10.67
N THR A 32 -1.75 -22.95 11.52
CA THR A 32 -2.72 -21.93 11.14
C THR A 32 -1.99 -20.87 10.31
N SER A 33 -2.56 -20.53 9.15
CA SER A 33 -2.00 -19.49 8.30
C SER A 33 -2.07 -18.12 8.97
N THR A 34 -1.18 -17.20 8.59
CA THR A 34 -1.22 -15.82 9.08
C THR A 34 -2.55 -15.12 8.75
N ALA A 35 -3.21 -15.51 7.66
CA ALA A 35 -4.52 -14.99 7.28
C ALA A 35 -5.63 -15.45 8.25
N GLU A 36 -5.63 -16.73 8.64
CA GLU A 36 -6.56 -17.28 9.62
C GLU A 36 -6.32 -16.69 11.03
N PHE A 37 -5.06 -16.47 11.40
CA PHE A 37 -4.73 -15.78 12.66
C PHE A 37 -5.23 -14.33 12.67
N ARG A 38 -5.06 -13.60 11.57
CA ARG A 38 -5.65 -12.25 11.40
C ARG A 38 -7.17 -12.28 11.47
N GLN A 39 -7.80 -13.27 10.82
CA GLN A 39 -9.24 -13.43 10.83
C GLN A 39 -9.77 -13.66 12.26
N MET A 40 -9.05 -14.44 13.07
CA MET A 40 -9.36 -14.64 14.50
C MET A 40 -9.25 -13.33 15.31
N LEU A 41 -8.31 -12.44 14.96
CA LEU A 41 -8.14 -11.14 15.63
C LEU A 41 -9.13 -10.06 15.16
N THR A 42 -9.87 -10.28 14.08
CA THR A 42 -10.85 -9.33 13.52
C THR A 42 -11.79 -8.73 14.58
N PRO A 43 -12.42 -9.51 15.50
CA PRO A 43 -13.33 -8.93 16.49
C PRO A 43 -12.64 -7.99 17.48
N VAL A 44 -11.34 -8.19 17.74
CA VAL A 44 -10.54 -7.29 18.58
C VAL A 44 -10.25 -5.99 17.84
N ILE A 45 -9.87 -6.10 16.56
CA ILE A 45 -9.59 -4.94 15.69
C ILE A 45 -10.85 -4.08 15.53
N GLU A 46 -12.01 -4.70 15.28
CA GLU A 46 -13.30 -4.00 15.18
C GLU A 46 -13.64 -3.24 16.48
N ARG A 47 -13.43 -3.87 17.63
CA ARG A 47 -13.66 -3.23 18.93
C ARG A 47 -12.71 -2.06 19.19
N LEU A 48 -11.43 -2.23 18.86
CA LEU A 48 -10.41 -1.17 18.99
C LEU A 48 -10.68 0.01 18.04
N THR A 49 -11.24 -0.28 16.88
CA THR A 49 -11.70 0.72 15.90
C THR A 49 -12.94 1.46 16.42
N ALA A 50 -13.91 0.74 16.99
CA ALA A 50 -15.14 1.34 17.53
C ALA A 50 -14.89 2.31 18.70
N ILE A 51 -13.83 2.10 19.47
CA ILE A 51 -13.40 3.00 20.55
C ILE A 51 -12.42 4.09 20.08
N GLY A 52 -12.16 4.18 18.77
CA GLY A 52 -11.32 5.22 18.15
C GLY A 52 -9.83 5.10 18.48
N ILE A 53 -9.36 3.93 18.91
CA ILE A 53 -7.93 3.70 19.21
C ILE A 53 -7.17 3.31 17.94
N LEU A 54 -7.78 2.45 17.12
CA LEU A 54 -7.34 2.27 15.74
C LEU A 54 -8.13 3.25 14.90
N ASP A 55 -7.43 4.08 14.12
CA ASP A 55 -8.07 4.67 12.95
C ASP A 55 -8.59 3.49 12.13
N ALA A 56 -9.86 3.54 11.74
CA ALA A 56 -10.38 2.69 10.71
C ALA A 56 -9.60 3.06 9.44
N GLY A 57 -8.40 2.51 9.29
CA GLY A 57 -7.58 2.68 8.11
C GLY A 57 -8.52 2.41 6.96
N GLU A 58 -8.74 3.46 6.16
CA GLU A 58 -9.69 3.52 5.06
C GLU A 58 -9.73 2.15 4.43
N GLY A 59 -10.84 1.45 4.63
CA GLY A 59 -10.99 0.07 4.19
C GLY A 59 -10.50 0.02 2.76
N GLU A 60 -9.48 -0.80 2.54
CA GLU A 60 -8.68 -0.92 1.31
C GLU A 60 -9.52 -0.48 0.13
N ALA A 61 -9.40 0.81 -0.24
CA ALA A 61 -10.09 1.32 -1.40
C ALA A 61 -9.69 0.36 -2.52
N PRO A 62 -10.64 -0.20 -3.28
CA PRO A 62 -10.33 -1.23 -4.26
C PRO A 62 -9.16 -0.69 -5.04
N THR A 63 -8.02 -1.39 -4.98
CA THR A 63 -6.79 -0.97 -5.62
C THR A 63 -7.15 -0.84 -7.08
N GLN A 64 -7.56 0.37 -7.48
CA GLN A 64 -7.71 0.72 -8.88
C GLN A 64 -6.28 0.67 -9.34
N THR A 65 -5.87 -0.51 -9.81
CA THR A 65 -4.66 -0.66 -10.58
C THR A 65 -4.75 0.47 -11.59
N VAL A 66 -3.70 1.30 -11.64
CA VAL A 66 -3.71 2.53 -12.44
C VAL A 66 -4.25 2.24 -13.86
N GLU A 67 -4.02 1.03 -14.38
CA GLU A 67 -4.61 0.47 -15.60
C GLU A 67 -6.14 0.53 -15.76
N ALA A 68 -6.94 0.42 -14.70
CA ALA A 68 -8.39 0.53 -14.73
C ALA A 68 -8.85 1.98 -14.97
N ALA A 69 -8.04 2.96 -14.57
CA ALA A 69 -8.27 4.38 -14.81
C ALA A 69 -7.67 4.88 -16.14
N LEU A 70 -6.86 4.06 -16.83
CA LEU A 70 -6.27 4.41 -18.12
C LEU A 70 -7.25 4.16 -19.27
N THR A 71 -7.31 5.11 -20.21
CA THR A 71 -7.95 4.90 -21.52
C THR A 71 -7.25 3.78 -22.28
N ALA A 72 -7.94 3.18 -23.26
CA ALA A 72 -7.37 2.10 -24.08
C ALA A 72 -6.00 2.46 -24.71
N GLY A 73 -5.84 3.72 -25.15
CA GLY A 73 -4.58 4.23 -25.68
C GLY A 73 -3.48 4.34 -24.63
N GLN A 74 -3.81 4.83 -23.43
CA GLN A 74 -2.85 4.94 -22.33
C GLN A 74 -2.41 3.57 -21.81
N ARG A 75 -3.31 2.58 -21.79
CA ARG A 75 -2.99 1.20 -21.42
C ARG A 75 -2.05 0.55 -22.43
N ALA A 76 -2.29 0.76 -23.73
CA ALA A 76 -1.39 0.29 -24.78
C ALA A 76 0.01 0.93 -24.67
N ALA A 77 0.08 2.22 -24.38
CA ALA A 77 1.34 2.92 -24.15
C ALA A 77 2.09 2.39 -22.91
N LEU A 78 1.38 2.09 -21.81
CA LEU A 78 1.98 1.50 -20.62
C LEU A 78 2.53 0.09 -20.88
N HIS A 79 1.77 -0.76 -21.57
CA HIS A 79 2.25 -2.10 -21.95
C HIS A 79 3.46 -2.05 -22.90
N LEU A 80 3.48 -1.08 -23.81
CA LEU A 80 4.62 -0.87 -24.69
C LEU A 80 5.85 -0.41 -23.89
N ALA A 81 5.66 0.52 -22.94
CA ALA A 81 6.74 0.98 -22.07
C ALA A 81 7.29 -0.11 -21.16
N ASN A 82 6.43 -0.99 -20.63
CA ASN A 82 6.86 -2.14 -19.81
C ASN A 82 7.63 -3.20 -20.61
N ARG A 83 7.46 -3.26 -21.94
CA ARG A 83 8.16 -4.21 -22.82
C ARG A 83 9.40 -3.60 -23.48
N ALA A 84 9.49 -2.28 -23.53
CA ALA A 84 10.61 -1.57 -24.11
C ALA A 84 11.82 -1.63 -23.18
N SER A 85 13.01 -1.82 -23.75
CA SER A 85 14.22 -1.67 -22.96
C SER A 85 14.44 -0.20 -22.60
N THR A 86 15.18 0.09 -21.53
CA THR A 86 15.54 1.47 -21.15
C THR A 86 16.20 2.22 -22.31
N ARG A 87 16.94 1.51 -23.17
CA ARG A 87 17.56 2.06 -24.39
C ARG A 87 16.51 2.52 -25.40
N ASP A 88 15.48 1.71 -25.63
CA ASP A 88 14.40 2.04 -26.58
C ASP A 88 13.55 3.21 -26.09
N LEU A 89 13.28 3.26 -24.79
CA LEU A 89 12.59 4.41 -24.16
C LEU A 89 13.41 5.69 -24.28
N THR A 90 14.73 5.60 -24.09
CA THR A 90 15.63 6.76 -24.24
C THR A 90 15.66 7.27 -25.67
N ALA A 91 15.74 6.37 -26.66
CA ALA A 91 15.69 6.73 -28.07
C ALA A 91 14.36 7.37 -28.48
N ALA A 92 13.24 6.84 -27.99
CA ALA A 92 11.91 7.40 -28.24
C ALA A 92 11.73 8.80 -27.63
N LEU A 93 12.27 9.03 -26.44
CA LEU A 93 12.26 10.36 -25.79
C LEU A 93 13.11 11.37 -26.57
N LEU A 94 14.32 10.99 -27.00
CA LEU A 94 15.18 11.84 -27.84
C LEU A 94 14.47 12.26 -29.12
N GLY A 95 13.90 11.31 -29.89
CA GLY A 95 13.19 11.64 -31.12
C GLY A 95 11.96 12.53 -30.90
N ARG A 96 11.26 12.38 -29.77
CA ARG A 96 10.14 13.26 -29.42
C ARG A 96 10.60 14.68 -29.09
N LEU A 97 11.72 14.84 -28.39
CA LEU A 97 12.29 16.15 -28.08
C LEU A 97 12.79 16.86 -29.35
N GLU A 98 13.47 16.14 -30.24
CA GLU A 98 13.90 16.65 -31.55
C GLU A 98 12.70 17.13 -32.38
N THR A 99 11.63 16.32 -32.43
CA THR A 99 10.39 16.71 -33.13
C THR A 99 9.73 17.93 -32.49
N GLN A 100 9.70 18.04 -31.15
CA GLN A 100 9.16 19.22 -30.48
C GLN A 100 10.00 20.47 -30.74
N GLN A 101 11.33 20.32 -30.79
CA GLN A 101 12.23 21.42 -31.12
C GLN A 101 11.98 21.92 -32.54
N GLU A 102 11.85 21.04 -33.52
CA GLU A 102 11.50 21.44 -34.90
C GLU A 102 10.16 22.18 -34.98
N LEU A 103 9.17 21.77 -34.19
CA LEU A 103 7.86 22.42 -34.15
C LEU A 103 7.92 23.81 -33.51
N LEU A 104 8.73 23.98 -32.47
CA LEU A 104 8.97 25.28 -31.85
C LEU A 104 9.70 26.22 -32.81
N GLU A 105 10.76 25.74 -33.47
CA GLU A 105 11.52 26.51 -34.47
C GLU A 105 10.63 26.94 -35.65
N ARG A 106 9.71 26.08 -36.11
CA ARG A 106 8.72 26.41 -37.15
C ARG A 106 7.61 27.35 -36.69
N ALA A 107 7.32 27.41 -35.39
CA ALA A 107 6.31 28.31 -34.84
C ALA A 107 6.87 29.73 -34.58
N GLU A 108 8.19 29.88 -34.52
CA GLU A 108 8.90 31.15 -34.32
C GLU A 108 9.27 31.86 -35.65
N THR A 109 9.11 31.20 -36.80
CA THR A 109 9.27 31.76 -38.16
C THR A 109 7.93 32.11 -38.80
#